data_AF-A0A4Y7R996-F1
#
_entry.id   AF-A0A4Y7R996-F1
#
_cell.length_a   1.000
_cell.length_b   1.000
_cell.length_c   1.000
_cell.angle_alpha   90.00
_cell.angle_beta   90.00
_cell.angle_gamma   90.00
#
_symmetry.space_group_name_H-M   'P 1'
#
loop_
_entity.id
_entity.type
_entity.pdbx_description
1 polymer ?
#
loop_
_entity_poly.entity_id
_entity_poly.type
_entity_poly.pdbx_seq_one_letter_code
_entity_poly.pdbx_strand_id
1 'polypeptide(L)'
;MQKITLFTVTTPSLQQSLCEQLIPGPQRCEQMNSCYLYGENRYKRSHITPYAINLVQRRNPWVVTWWSAAFPGLGHMLLGKPVKGLIFLLWEVLANMKSSLNTAIFYSFTGNFDLAREVADISWLTIYAVVYIFIIWDSYHLTEKLNKVSKMAERKRPSLQFMKINSNGHNFLKLSNPRLTAIWSAFMPGLGHLHLQRTITGLTILVLWISIAGLSHMYNAIQLTCTGSCSEALDILNLQWLLFLPSIFVFAIYGSYVDAVEINKLYQAEQRSYLAENYQNPAFDMPV
;
A
#
# COMPACT_ATOMS: atom_id res chain seq x y z
N MET A 1 -4.93 16.56 52.48
CA MET A 1 -4.93 17.70 51.52
C MET A 1 -3.65 17.63 50.70
N GLN A 2 -3.78 17.79 49.38
CA GLN A 2 -2.76 18.13 48.36
C GLN A 2 -1.81 17.06 47.78
N LYS A 3 -2.25 16.59 46.59
CA LYS A 3 -1.56 16.45 45.28
C LYS A 3 -0.35 15.51 45.19
N ILE A 4 -0.65 14.27 44.76
CA ILE A 4 0.27 13.38 44.07
C ILE A 4 0.33 13.81 42.61
N THR A 5 1.48 14.30 42.17
CA THR A 5 1.80 14.59 40.77
C THR A 5 2.57 13.40 40.21
N LEU A 6 1.91 12.58 39.38
CA LEU A 6 2.52 11.50 38.61
C LEU A 6 3.36 12.10 37.47
N PHE A 7 4.68 12.05 37.58
CA PHE A 7 5.59 12.27 36.46
C PHE A 7 6.01 10.91 35.88
N THR A 8 5.34 10.54 34.80
CA THR A 8 5.83 9.58 33.82
C THR A 8 6.97 10.22 33.01
N VAL A 9 8.21 10.03 33.45
CA VAL A 9 9.40 10.19 32.60
C VAL A 9 10.40 9.11 33.02
N THR A 10 10.40 7.97 32.33
CA THR A 10 11.51 7.00 32.42
C THR A 10 12.70 7.62 31.69
N THR A 11 13.48 8.44 32.39
CA THR A 11 14.77 8.90 31.92
C THR A 11 15.77 7.73 31.91
N PRO A 12 16.67 7.65 30.92
CA PRO A 12 17.70 6.60 30.84
C PRO A 12 18.58 6.51 32.11
N SER A 13 18.68 7.61 32.87
CA SER A 13 19.48 7.72 34.09
C SER A 13 18.96 6.88 35.27
N LEU A 14 17.64 6.63 35.35
CA LEU A 14 17.02 5.90 36.47
C LEU A 14 17.07 4.36 36.28
N GLN A 15 17.10 3.89 35.03
CA GLN A 15 17.39 2.48 34.71
C GLN A 15 18.88 2.16 34.86
N GLN A 16 19.75 3.14 34.64
CA GLN A 16 21.20 3.01 34.79
C GLN A 16 21.59 2.75 36.25
N SER A 17 20.94 3.46 37.21
CA SER A 17 21.20 3.26 38.64
C SER A 17 20.69 1.91 39.17
N LEU A 18 19.57 1.40 38.64
CA LEU A 18 19.03 0.08 39.00
C LEU A 18 19.87 -1.08 38.46
N CYS A 19 20.44 -0.95 37.25
CA CYS A 19 21.35 -1.94 36.68
C CYS A 19 22.76 -1.91 37.32
N GLU A 20 23.22 -0.76 37.79
CA GLU A 20 24.51 -0.62 38.50
C GLU A 20 24.56 -1.39 39.81
N GLN A 21 23.42 -1.57 40.48
CA GLN A 21 23.31 -2.29 41.75
C GLN A 21 23.31 -3.82 41.62
N LEU A 22 22.99 -4.38 40.44
CA LEU A 22 22.72 -5.81 40.28
C LEU A 22 23.86 -6.63 39.66
N ILE A 23 24.89 -6.02 39.06
CA ILE A 23 25.94 -6.76 38.32
C ILE A 23 27.34 -6.17 38.60
N PRO A 24 28.20 -6.84 39.39
CA PRO A 24 29.60 -6.46 39.56
C PRO A 24 30.52 -7.18 38.57
N GLY A 25 31.46 -6.46 37.95
CA GLY A 25 32.60 -7.03 37.22
C GLY A 25 32.76 -6.59 35.75
N PRO A 26 33.93 -6.87 35.13
CA PRO A 26 34.33 -6.36 33.81
C PRO A 26 33.47 -6.86 32.62
N GLN A 27 32.60 -7.85 32.83
CA GLN A 27 31.54 -8.22 31.87
C GLN A 27 30.46 -7.13 31.70
N ARG A 28 30.47 -6.12 32.59
CA ARG A 28 29.61 -4.93 32.59
C ARG A 28 29.64 -4.19 31.26
N CYS A 29 30.79 -3.94 30.63
CA CYS A 29 30.83 -3.12 29.42
C CYS A 29 30.38 -3.86 28.15
N GLU A 30 30.64 -5.17 28.02
CA GLU A 30 30.23 -5.96 26.85
C GLU A 30 28.72 -6.26 26.84
N GLN A 31 28.15 -6.66 27.98
CA GLN A 31 26.70 -6.89 28.08
C GLN A 31 25.90 -5.59 28.03
N MET A 32 26.41 -4.51 28.62
CA MET A 32 25.77 -3.20 28.59
C MET A 32 25.79 -2.61 27.19
N ASN A 33 26.89 -2.71 26.45
CA ASN A 33 26.93 -2.32 25.03
C ASN A 33 26.03 -3.20 24.16
N SER A 34 25.94 -4.51 24.41
CA SER A 34 25.04 -5.40 23.67
C SER A 34 23.55 -5.13 23.96
N CYS A 35 23.20 -4.70 25.18
CA CYS A 35 21.83 -4.32 25.54
C CYS A 35 21.45 -2.92 25.02
N TYR A 36 22.36 -1.95 25.05
CA TYR A 36 22.10 -0.59 24.55
C TYR A 36 22.12 -0.50 23.01
N LEU A 37 22.89 -1.33 22.32
CA LEU A 37 22.90 -1.38 20.85
C LEU A 37 21.65 -2.06 20.24
N TYR A 38 20.82 -2.72 21.06
CA TYR A 38 19.62 -3.43 20.62
C TYR A 38 18.32 -2.74 21.07
N GLY A 39 18.36 -1.42 21.32
CA GLY A 39 17.24 -0.62 21.82
C GLY A 39 16.24 -0.14 20.75
N GLU A 40 16.58 -0.23 19.46
CA GLU A 40 15.59 -0.01 18.40
C GLU A 40 14.95 -1.33 17.98
N ASN A 41 13.62 -1.38 17.98
CA ASN A 41 12.85 -2.48 17.38
C ASN A 41 13.25 -2.66 15.91
N ARG A 42 14.24 -3.55 15.64
CA ARG A 42 14.74 -3.90 14.30
C ARG A 42 13.62 -4.22 13.30
N TYR A 43 12.51 -4.77 13.80
CA TYR A 43 11.32 -5.09 13.02
C TYR A 43 10.14 -4.23 13.50
N LYS A 44 9.79 -3.22 12.71
CA LYS A 44 8.63 -2.34 12.94
C LYS A 44 7.43 -2.89 12.18
N ARG A 45 6.25 -2.90 12.81
CA ARG A 45 5.00 -3.35 12.18
C ARG A 45 4.38 -2.28 11.30
N SER A 46 4.45 -1.03 11.74
CA SER A 46 3.97 0.13 10.99
C SER A 46 4.88 1.32 11.19
N HIS A 47 4.81 2.27 10.27
CA HIS A 47 5.43 3.58 10.38
C HIS A 47 4.49 4.62 9.79
N ILE A 48 4.00 5.53 10.63
CA ILE A 48 3.08 6.59 10.24
C ILE A 48 3.88 7.80 9.80
N THR A 49 3.64 8.25 8.57
CA THR A 49 4.13 9.53 8.07
C THR A 49 2.94 10.47 7.88
N PRO A 50 3.16 11.79 7.76
CA PRO A 50 2.09 12.74 7.47
C PRO A 50 1.30 12.42 6.18
N TYR A 51 1.89 11.67 5.25
CA TYR A 51 1.32 11.40 3.93
C TYR A 51 0.83 9.96 3.74
N ALA A 52 1.22 9.03 4.62
CA ALA A 52 0.85 7.63 4.50
C ALA A 52 1.03 6.85 5.80
N ILE A 53 0.16 5.86 6.00
CA ILE A 53 0.34 4.80 6.99
C ILE A 53 1.02 3.63 6.27
N ASN A 54 2.33 3.46 6.49
CA ASN A 54 3.05 2.33 5.90
C ASN A 54 2.95 1.13 6.84
N LEU A 55 2.31 0.07 6.36
CA LEU A 55 2.07 -1.15 7.12
C LEU A 55 2.87 -2.32 6.54
N VAL A 56 3.52 -3.08 7.43
CA VAL A 56 4.14 -4.37 7.10
C VAL A 56 3.20 -5.49 7.55
N GLN A 57 2.43 -5.99 6.58
CA GLN A 57 1.41 -7.00 6.80
C GLN A 57 1.71 -8.26 5.98
N ARG A 58 1.18 -9.39 6.45
CA ARG A 58 1.21 -10.63 5.69
C ARG A 58 0.18 -10.58 4.57
N ARG A 59 0.60 -10.87 3.35
CA ARG A 59 -0.27 -10.99 2.18
C ARG A 59 -0.02 -12.31 1.46
N ASN A 60 -1.03 -12.81 0.77
CA ASN A 60 -0.84 -13.93 -0.14
C ASN A 60 0.03 -13.45 -1.33
N PRO A 61 1.21 -14.05 -1.59
CA PRO A 61 2.09 -13.64 -2.69
C PRO A 61 1.38 -13.64 -4.04
N TRP A 62 0.55 -14.65 -4.31
CA TRP A 62 -0.16 -14.80 -5.58
C TRP A 62 -1.12 -13.65 -5.88
N VAL A 63 -1.76 -13.09 -4.84
CA VAL A 63 -2.66 -11.95 -5.01
C VAL A 63 -1.87 -10.70 -5.42
N VAL A 64 -0.70 -10.49 -4.82
CA VAL A 64 0.15 -9.35 -5.17
C VAL A 64 0.71 -9.50 -6.59
N THR A 65 1.14 -10.70 -6.94
CA THR A 65 1.62 -11.05 -8.28
C THR A 65 0.54 -10.84 -9.34
N TRP A 66 -0.71 -11.24 -9.06
CA TRP A 66 -1.85 -10.97 -9.95
C TRP A 66 -1.99 -9.47 -10.21
N TRP A 67 -1.92 -8.62 -9.16
CA TRP A 67 -2.06 -7.17 -9.34
C TRP A 67 -0.89 -6.56 -10.10
N SER A 68 0.33 -7.09 -9.94
CA SER A 68 1.47 -6.70 -10.77
C SER A 68 1.32 -7.15 -12.23
N ALA A 69 0.67 -8.28 -12.49
CA ALA A 69 0.43 -8.77 -13.84
C ALA A 69 -0.70 -8.00 -14.54
N ALA A 70 -1.78 -7.68 -13.82
CA ALA A 70 -2.91 -6.96 -14.38
C ALA A 70 -2.55 -5.53 -14.79
N PHE A 71 -1.71 -4.85 -13.99
CA PHE A 71 -1.14 -3.57 -14.35
C PHE A 71 0.16 -3.35 -13.57
N PRO A 72 1.32 -3.38 -14.23
CA PRO A 72 2.61 -3.23 -13.58
C PRO A 72 2.69 -2.01 -12.66
N GLY A 73 3.04 -2.25 -11.39
CA GLY A 73 3.12 -1.24 -10.34
C GLY A 73 2.03 -1.33 -9.27
N LEU A 74 0.83 -1.83 -9.58
CA LEU A 74 -0.26 -1.92 -8.60
C LEU A 74 0.07 -2.87 -7.45
N GLY A 75 0.70 -4.02 -7.73
CA GLY A 75 1.18 -4.94 -6.70
C GLY A 75 2.17 -4.29 -5.72
N HIS A 76 3.07 -3.43 -6.21
CA HIS A 76 4.01 -2.70 -5.35
C HIS A 76 3.32 -1.64 -4.48
N MET A 77 2.29 -0.97 -4.99
CA MET A 77 1.48 -0.05 -4.19
C MET A 77 0.72 -0.78 -3.08
N LEU A 78 0.19 -1.98 -3.38
CA LEU A 78 -0.48 -2.86 -2.43
C LEU A 78 0.47 -3.28 -1.29
N LEU A 79 1.75 -3.47 -1.58
CA LEU A 79 2.81 -3.75 -0.59
C LEU A 79 3.26 -2.53 0.22
N GLY A 80 2.62 -1.37 0.06
CA GLY A 80 3.03 -0.15 0.76
C GLY A 80 4.31 0.47 0.19
N LYS A 81 4.63 0.22 -1.10
CA LYS A 81 5.74 0.87 -1.82
C LYS A 81 5.21 1.77 -2.94
N PRO A 82 4.56 2.90 -2.60
CA PRO A 82 3.88 3.74 -3.58
C PRO A 82 4.82 4.34 -4.63
N VAL A 83 6.05 4.73 -4.25
CA VAL A 83 7.03 5.31 -5.20
C VAL A 83 7.48 4.27 -6.23
N LYS A 84 7.84 3.06 -5.79
CA LYS A 84 8.22 1.97 -6.71
C LYS A 84 7.04 1.59 -7.61
N GLY A 85 5.83 1.55 -7.04
CA GLY A 85 4.60 1.35 -7.81
C GLY A 85 4.39 2.42 -8.88
N LEU A 86 4.53 3.70 -8.54
CA LEU A 86 4.41 4.81 -9.49
C LEU A 86 5.41 4.70 -10.65
N ILE A 87 6.66 4.36 -10.38
CA ILE A 87 7.68 4.18 -11.45
C ILE A 87 7.24 3.11 -12.45
N PHE A 88 6.76 1.96 -11.95
CA PHE A 88 6.29 0.88 -12.82
C PHE A 88 4.96 1.21 -13.53
N LEU A 89 4.07 1.97 -12.89
CA LEU A 89 2.85 2.46 -13.55
C LEU A 89 3.17 3.37 -14.73
N LEU A 90 4.10 4.30 -14.56
CA LEU A 90 4.53 5.21 -15.63
C LEU A 90 5.24 4.45 -16.75
N TRP A 91 6.06 3.46 -16.39
CA TRP A 91 6.70 2.58 -17.35
C TRP A 91 5.68 1.76 -18.16
N GLU A 92 4.64 1.22 -17.51
CA GLU A 92 3.56 0.47 -18.18
C GLU A 92 2.90 1.33 -19.25
N VAL A 93 2.45 2.53 -18.87
CA VAL A 93 1.80 3.45 -19.81
C VAL A 93 2.74 3.80 -20.97
N LEU A 94 4.00 4.14 -20.69
CA LEU A 94 4.96 4.49 -21.73
C LEU A 94 5.23 3.34 -22.70
N ALA A 95 5.54 2.15 -22.17
CA ALA A 95 5.91 1.01 -22.99
C ALA A 95 4.71 0.49 -23.80
N ASN A 96 3.51 0.48 -23.22
CA ASN A 96 2.28 0.09 -23.90
C ASN A 96 1.91 1.10 -25.01
N MET A 97 2.08 2.41 -24.77
CA MET A 97 1.88 3.45 -25.80
C MET A 97 2.89 3.37 -26.94
N LYS A 98 4.14 3.01 -26.67
CA LYS A 98 5.17 2.84 -27.71
C LYS A 98 5.03 1.55 -28.51
N SER A 99 4.45 0.51 -27.91
CA SER A 99 4.23 -0.78 -28.56
C SER A 99 2.85 -0.96 -29.19
N SER A 100 1.91 -0.03 -28.93
CA SER A 100 0.49 -0.19 -29.26
C SER A 100 -0.12 -1.48 -28.70
N LEU A 101 0.37 -1.94 -27.54
CA LEU A 101 0.04 -3.25 -26.98
C LEU A 101 -1.46 -3.44 -26.78
N ASN A 102 -2.17 -2.47 -26.18
CA ASN A 102 -3.61 -2.57 -25.96
C ASN A 102 -4.40 -2.74 -27.28
N THR A 103 -4.03 -2.01 -28.33
CA THR A 103 -4.66 -2.14 -29.65
C THR A 103 -4.36 -3.51 -30.27
N ALA A 104 -3.12 -3.98 -30.16
CA ALA A 104 -2.74 -5.32 -30.63
C ALA A 104 -3.50 -6.43 -29.88
N ILE A 105 -3.72 -6.27 -28.57
CA ILE A 105 -4.54 -7.17 -27.75
C ILE A 105 -5.99 -7.19 -28.25
N PHE A 106 -6.58 -6.02 -28.51
CA PHE A 106 -7.93 -5.91 -29.03
C PHE A 106 -8.09 -6.63 -30.39
N TYR A 107 -7.18 -6.38 -31.35
CA TYR A 107 -7.21 -7.06 -32.64
C TYR A 107 -7.00 -8.57 -32.50
N SER A 108 -6.13 -9.01 -31.58
CA SER A 108 -5.91 -10.43 -31.31
C SER A 108 -7.17 -11.11 -30.76
N PHE A 109 -7.90 -10.47 -29.85
CA PHE A 109 -9.14 -11.02 -29.29
C PHE A 109 -10.32 -10.98 -30.24
N THR A 110 -10.31 -10.11 -31.25
CA THR A 110 -11.33 -10.06 -32.31
C THR A 110 -11.02 -10.97 -33.50
N GLY A 111 -9.90 -11.70 -33.47
CA GLY A 111 -9.48 -12.62 -34.54
C GLY A 111 -8.74 -11.96 -35.70
N ASN A 112 -8.48 -10.65 -35.63
CA ASN A 112 -7.77 -9.89 -36.65
C ASN A 112 -6.25 -9.93 -36.44
N PHE A 113 -5.64 -11.10 -36.58
CA PHE A 113 -4.22 -11.31 -36.27
C PHE A 113 -3.26 -10.53 -37.19
N ASP A 114 -3.64 -10.28 -38.44
CA ASP A 114 -2.81 -9.54 -39.38
C ASP A 114 -2.68 -8.06 -38.95
N LEU A 115 -3.81 -7.43 -38.59
CA LEU A 115 -3.83 -6.08 -38.03
C LEU A 115 -3.10 -6.00 -36.69
N ALA A 116 -3.23 -7.02 -35.84
CA ALA A 116 -2.50 -7.09 -34.58
C ALA A 116 -0.98 -7.09 -34.80
N ARG A 117 -0.50 -7.83 -35.80
CA ARG A 117 0.93 -7.90 -36.14
C ARG A 117 1.44 -6.60 -36.76
N GLU A 118 0.62 -5.93 -37.57
CA GLU A 118 0.98 -4.67 -38.23
C GLU A 118 1.12 -3.50 -37.24
N VAL A 119 0.20 -3.40 -36.28
CA VAL A 119 0.17 -2.29 -35.31
C VAL A 119 1.18 -2.45 -34.17
N ALA A 120 1.57 -3.69 -33.87
CA ALA A 120 2.48 -4.02 -32.78
C ALA A 120 3.95 -3.71 -33.09
N ASP A 121 4.58 -2.83 -32.31
CA ASP A 121 6.04 -2.64 -32.38
C ASP A 121 6.76 -3.76 -31.62
N ILE A 122 7.35 -4.69 -32.37
CA ILE A 122 8.04 -5.87 -31.83
C ILE A 122 9.24 -5.50 -30.95
N SER A 123 9.93 -4.38 -31.21
CA SER A 123 11.10 -3.95 -30.44
C SER A 123 10.68 -3.52 -29.04
N TRP A 124 9.65 -2.66 -28.95
CA TRP A 124 9.10 -2.24 -27.67
C TRP A 124 8.41 -3.39 -26.93
N LEU A 125 7.71 -4.29 -27.63
CA LEU A 125 7.12 -5.48 -27.01
C LEU A 125 8.15 -6.43 -26.40
N THR A 126 9.32 -6.57 -27.03
CA THR A 126 10.39 -7.42 -26.49
C THR A 126 10.90 -6.86 -25.17
N ILE A 127 11.14 -5.54 -25.09
CA ILE A 127 11.53 -4.87 -23.85
C ILE A 127 10.39 -4.95 -22.82
N TYR A 128 9.15 -4.76 -23.27
CA TYR A 128 7.96 -4.89 -22.43
C TYR A 128 7.93 -6.25 -21.75
N ALA A 129 8.07 -7.34 -22.50
CA ALA A 129 8.00 -8.70 -21.96
C ALA A 129 9.05 -8.95 -20.86
N VAL A 130 10.29 -8.50 -21.07
CA VAL A 130 11.38 -8.68 -20.09
C VAL A 130 11.08 -7.94 -18.78
N VAL A 131 10.72 -6.66 -18.88
CA VAL A 131 10.44 -5.83 -17.69
C VAL A 131 9.16 -6.28 -17.01
N TYR A 132 8.14 -6.68 -17.76
CA TYR A 132 6.88 -7.23 -17.24
C TYR A 132 7.12 -8.46 -16.38
N ILE A 133 7.89 -9.44 -16.87
CA ILE A 133 8.29 -10.63 -16.10
C ILE A 133 9.06 -10.23 -14.84
N PHE A 134 10.00 -9.29 -14.95
CA PHE A 134 10.75 -8.80 -13.80
C PHE A 134 9.86 -8.17 -12.73
N ILE A 135 8.88 -7.34 -13.10
CA ILE A 135 7.98 -6.67 -12.15
C ILE A 135 7.12 -7.68 -11.40
N ILE A 136 6.63 -8.71 -12.09
CA ILE A 136 5.84 -9.81 -11.51
C ILE A 136 6.70 -10.64 -10.54
N TRP A 137 7.92 -10.99 -10.96
CA TRP A 137 8.87 -11.74 -10.13
C TRP A 137 9.28 -10.95 -8.88
N ASP A 138 9.62 -9.67 -9.04
CA ASP A 138 10.03 -8.79 -7.95
C ASP A 138 8.91 -8.61 -6.92
N SER A 139 7.65 -8.47 -7.36
CA SER A 139 6.52 -8.32 -6.45
C SER A 139 6.25 -9.59 -5.63
N TYR A 140 6.39 -10.77 -6.24
CA TYR A 140 6.29 -12.05 -5.54
C TYR A 140 7.33 -12.18 -4.43
N HIS A 141 8.63 -12.03 -4.77
CA HIS A 141 9.70 -12.17 -3.79
C HIS A 141 9.72 -11.07 -2.74
N LEU A 142 9.33 -9.85 -3.10
CA LEU A 142 9.16 -8.78 -2.13
C LEU A 142 8.06 -9.13 -1.12
N THR A 143 6.96 -9.73 -1.58
CA THR A 143 5.88 -10.19 -0.69
C THR A 143 6.38 -11.26 0.28
N GLU A 144 7.12 -12.26 -0.19
CA GLU A 144 7.68 -13.29 0.70
C GLU A 144 8.62 -12.71 1.77
N LYS A 145 9.48 -11.76 1.38
CA LYS A 145 10.37 -11.07 2.33
C LYS A 145 9.58 -10.27 3.36
N LEU A 146 8.58 -9.51 2.92
CA LEU A 146 7.72 -8.72 3.81
C LEU A 146 6.89 -9.60 4.75
N ASN A 147 6.44 -10.77 4.29
CA ASN A 147 5.73 -11.74 5.13
C ASN A 147 6.61 -12.26 6.28
N LYS A 148 7.89 -12.56 6.00
CA LYS A 148 8.87 -12.95 7.03
C LYS A 148 9.09 -11.82 8.04
N VAL A 149 9.25 -10.57 7.56
CA VAL A 149 9.40 -9.40 8.42
C VAL A 149 8.15 -9.17 9.28
N SER A 150 6.96 -9.29 8.70
CA SER A 150 5.68 -9.15 9.40
C SER A 150 5.56 -10.19 10.51
N LYS A 151 5.90 -11.45 10.24
CA LYS A 151 5.94 -12.53 11.25
C LYS A 151 6.91 -12.24 12.40
N MET A 152 8.06 -11.64 12.13
CA MET A 152 9.03 -11.25 13.16
C MET A 152 8.53 -10.04 13.98
N ALA A 153 7.91 -9.05 13.33
CA ALA A 153 7.34 -7.89 14.00
C ALA A 153 6.19 -8.28 14.94
N GLU A 154 5.31 -9.21 14.52
CA GLU A 154 4.23 -9.72 15.36
C GLU A 154 4.73 -10.41 16.64
N ARG A 155 5.85 -11.15 16.56
CA ARG A 155 6.45 -11.81 17.72
C ARG A 155 7.05 -10.84 18.72
N LYS A 156 7.67 -9.76 18.24
CA LYS A 156 8.31 -8.76 19.11
C LYS A 156 7.31 -7.80 19.76
N ARG A 157 6.07 -7.71 19.25
CA ARG A 157 5.02 -6.78 19.72
C ARG A 157 5.57 -5.35 19.93
N PRO A 158 6.12 -4.71 18.88
CA PRO A 158 6.69 -3.38 19.02
C PRO A 158 5.60 -2.36 19.42
N SER A 159 5.98 -1.34 20.18
CA SER A 159 5.10 -0.22 20.47
C SER A 159 4.63 0.43 19.16
N LEU A 160 3.32 0.63 19.05
CA LEU A 160 2.67 1.19 17.88
C LEU A 160 2.42 2.68 18.12
N GLN A 161 2.74 3.51 17.14
CA GLN A 161 2.42 4.94 17.21
C GLN A 161 0.98 5.14 16.74
N PHE A 162 0.18 5.83 17.56
CA PHE A 162 -1.20 6.17 17.22
C PHE A 162 -1.30 7.29 16.16
N MET A 163 -0.47 8.33 16.31
CA MET A 163 -0.53 9.55 15.51
C MET A 163 0.87 10.11 15.26
N LYS A 164 1.05 10.73 14.09
CA LYS A 164 2.22 11.56 13.78
C LYS A 164 1.76 12.92 13.29
N ILE A 165 2.27 13.98 13.91
CA ILE A 165 2.03 15.37 13.53
C ILE A 165 3.37 16.00 13.17
N ASN A 166 3.45 16.61 11.99
CA ASN A 166 4.57 17.45 11.55
C ASN A 166 4.00 18.77 10.97
N SER A 167 4.86 19.75 10.68
CA SER A 167 4.47 21.03 10.05
C SER A 167 3.65 20.83 8.76
N ASN A 168 4.02 19.83 7.96
CA ASN A 168 3.40 19.60 6.66
C ASN A 168 2.05 18.86 6.74
N GLY A 169 1.65 18.34 7.90
CA GLY A 169 0.41 17.58 8.05
C GLY A 169 0.41 16.60 9.22
N HIS A 170 -0.72 15.95 9.40
CA HIS A 170 -0.96 14.99 10.47
C HIS A 170 -1.62 13.72 9.92
N ASN A 171 -1.31 12.58 10.52
CA ASN A 171 -1.92 11.30 10.17
C ASN A 171 -2.09 10.46 11.45
N PHE A 172 -3.19 9.71 11.54
CA PHE A 172 -3.53 8.96 12.74
C PHE A 172 -4.31 7.69 12.43
N LEU A 173 -4.22 6.71 13.32
CA LEU A 173 -4.99 5.48 13.19
C LEU A 173 -6.46 5.75 13.51
N LYS A 174 -7.33 5.39 12.58
CA LYS A 174 -8.78 5.54 12.71
C LYS A 174 -9.49 4.29 12.21
N LEU A 175 -10.54 3.88 12.92
CA LEU A 175 -11.46 2.85 12.46
C LEU A 175 -12.29 3.36 11.28
N SER A 176 -12.30 2.60 10.19
CA SER A 176 -13.04 2.92 8.96
C SER A 176 -13.93 1.77 8.52
N ASN A 177 -15.09 2.03 7.92
CA ASN A 177 -15.92 0.97 7.31
C ASN A 177 -15.31 0.56 5.95
N PRO A 178 -14.83 -0.69 5.78
CA PRO A 178 -14.19 -1.12 4.53
C PRO A 178 -15.10 -1.12 3.31
N ARG A 179 -16.40 -1.36 3.50
CA ARG A 179 -17.37 -1.32 2.40
C ARG A 179 -17.55 0.12 1.91
N LEU A 180 -17.59 1.08 2.83
CA LEU A 180 -17.71 2.49 2.49
C LEU A 180 -16.49 3.00 1.73
N THR A 181 -15.27 2.59 2.10
CA THR A 181 -14.05 2.97 1.36
C THR A 181 -14.05 2.40 -0.06
N ALA A 182 -14.51 1.16 -0.23
CA ALA A 182 -14.68 0.55 -1.53
C ALA A 182 -15.69 1.30 -2.41
N ILE A 183 -16.84 1.71 -1.83
CA ILE A 183 -17.87 2.50 -2.52
C ILE A 183 -17.29 3.83 -3.01
N TRP A 184 -16.52 4.55 -2.18
CA TRP A 184 -15.88 5.78 -2.61
C TRP A 184 -14.92 5.58 -3.78
N SER A 185 -14.14 4.51 -3.77
CA SER A 185 -13.27 4.16 -4.90
C SER A 185 -14.03 3.69 -6.14
N ALA A 186 -15.25 3.15 -6.00
CA ALA A 186 -16.10 2.77 -7.11
C ALA A 186 -16.71 4.00 -7.81
N PHE A 187 -17.06 5.05 -7.05
CA PHE A 187 -17.51 6.32 -7.64
C PHE A 187 -16.40 7.03 -8.39
N MET A 188 -15.21 7.10 -7.79
CA MET A 188 -14.04 7.69 -8.41
C MET A 188 -12.79 6.97 -7.89
N PRO A 189 -12.10 6.20 -8.75
CA PRO A 189 -10.88 5.49 -8.39
C PRO A 189 -9.87 6.40 -7.70
N GLY A 190 -9.42 5.99 -6.51
CA GLY A 190 -8.47 6.75 -5.68
C GLY A 190 -9.10 7.41 -4.44
N LEU A 191 -10.38 7.75 -4.45
CA LEU A 191 -11.02 8.42 -3.30
C LEU A 191 -11.00 7.59 -2.01
N GLY A 192 -11.23 6.28 -2.09
CA GLY A 192 -11.19 5.43 -0.89
C GLY A 192 -9.79 5.38 -0.24
N HIS A 193 -8.72 5.48 -1.04
CA HIS A 193 -7.35 5.55 -0.52
C HIS A 193 -7.07 6.92 0.13
N LEU A 194 -7.62 8.00 -0.42
CA LEU A 194 -7.54 9.34 0.20
C LEU A 194 -8.30 9.39 1.53
N HIS A 195 -9.48 8.76 1.61
CA HIS A 195 -10.23 8.63 2.86
C HIS A 195 -9.42 7.89 3.95
N LEU A 196 -8.63 6.89 3.57
CA LEU A 196 -7.72 6.16 4.46
C LEU A 196 -6.40 6.88 4.77
N GLN A 197 -6.28 8.16 4.41
CA GLN A 197 -5.07 8.97 4.62
C GLN A 197 -3.80 8.36 3.98
N ARG A 198 -3.99 7.57 2.90
CA ARG A 198 -2.91 7.07 2.02
C ARG A 198 -2.76 8.00 0.82
N THR A 199 -2.39 9.25 1.08
CA THR A 199 -2.44 10.37 0.13
C THR A 199 -1.69 10.09 -1.17
N ILE A 200 -0.46 9.55 -1.09
CA ILE A 200 0.36 9.29 -2.28
C ILE A 200 -0.32 8.25 -3.20
N THR A 201 -0.74 7.11 -2.64
CA THR A 201 -1.42 6.05 -3.40
C THR A 201 -2.74 6.55 -3.99
N GLY A 202 -3.54 7.27 -3.20
CA GLY A 202 -4.82 7.81 -3.64
C GLY A 202 -4.68 8.83 -4.77
N LEU A 203 -3.75 9.78 -4.65
CA LEU A 203 -3.48 10.76 -5.70
C LEU A 203 -2.96 10.10 -6.98
N THR A 204 -2.06 9.12 -6.87
CA THR A 204 -1.57 8.40 -8.05
C THR A 204 -2.70 7.72 -8.81
N ILE A 205 -3.58 6.98 -8.13
CA ILE A 205 -4.70 6.29 -8.78
C ILE A 205 -5.71 7.29 -9.36
N LEU A 206 -6.00 8.37 -8.62
CA LEU A 206 -6.94 9.40 -9.03
C LEU A 206 -6.47 10.14 -10.29
N VAL A 207 -5.22 10.60 -10.29
CA VAL A 207 -4.63 11.30 -11.45
C VAL A 207 -4.56 10.35 -12.65
N LEU A 208 -4.11 9.11 -12.44
CA LEU A 208 -4.05 8.12 -13.51
C LEU A 208 -5.42 7.84 -14.12
N TRP A 209 -6.46 7.68 -13.29
CA TRP A 209 -7.84 7.49 -13.73
C TRP A 209 -8.34 8.69 -14.56
N ILE A 210 -8.21 9.91 -14.04
CA ILE A 210 -8.66 11.12 -14.73
C ILE A 210 -7.94 11.28 -16.07
N SER A 211 -6.62 11.09 -16.11
CA SER A 211 -5.85 11.20 -17.34
C SER A 211 -6.26 10.17 -18.39
N ILE A 212 -6.36 8.89 -18.02
CA ILE A 212 -6.69 7.82 -18.97
C ILE A 212 -8.16 7.90 -19.40
N ALA A 213 -9.08 8.20 -18.48
CA ALA A 213 -10.49 8.38 -18.80
C ALA A 213 -10.73 9.57 -19.74
N GLY A 214 -9.95 10.64 -19.59
CA GLY A 214 -9.96 11.79 -20.49
C GLY A 214 -9.42 11.43 -21.89
N LEU A 215 -8.25 10.80 -21.95
CA LEU A 215 -7.59 10.42 -23.22
C LEU A 215 -8.32 9.31 -23.99
N SER A 216 -9.11 8.48 -23.29
CA SER A 216 -9.98 7.46 -23.91
C SER A 216 -11.31 8.02 -24.42
N HIS A 217 -11.64 9.28 -24.10
CA HIS A 217 -12.97 9.87 -24.30
C HIS A 217 -14.12 9.04 -23.67
N MET A 218 -13.83 8.26 -22.63
CA MET A 218 -14.79 7.35 -22.01
C MET A 218 -16.05 8.07 -21.55
N TYR A 219 -15.93 9.24 -20.92
CA TYR A 219 -17.10 9.98 -20.40
C TYR A 219 -18.02 10.46 -21.52
N ASN A 220 -17.47 10.89 -22.67
CA ASN A 220 -18.25 11.28 -23.83
C ASN A 220 -19.00 10.07 -24.40
N ALA A 221 -18.31 8.92 -24.50
CA ALA A 221 -18.92 7.68 -24.96
C ALA A 221 -20.06 7.21 -24.02
N ILE A 222 -19.89 7.33 -22.70
CA ILE A 222 -20.96 7.03 -21.72
C ILE A 222 -22.16 7.95 -21.95
N GLN A 223 -21.94 9.26 -22.11
CA GLN A 223 -23.02 10.20 -22.35
C GLN A 223 -23.80 9.88 -23.63
N LEU A 224 -23.10 9.60 -24.74
CA LEU A 224 -23.73 9.23 -26.02
C LEU A 224 -24.47 7.90 -25.95
N THR A 225 -23.95 6.94 -25.17
CA THR A 225 -24.64 5.67 -24.90
C THR A 225 -25.94 5.92 -24.14
N CYS A 226 -25.94 6.82 -23.15
CA CYS A 226 -27.15 7.20 -22.42
C CYS A 226 -28.19 7.94 -23.28
N THR A 227 -27.78 8.66 -24.33
CA THR A 227 -28.70 9.32 -25.27
C THR A 227 -29.17 8.40 -26.42
N GLY A 228 -28.66 7.17 -26.50
CA GLY A 228 -29.05 6.18 -27.51
C GLY A 228 -28.19 6.14 -28.77
N SER A 229 -27.19 7.02 -28.91
CA SER A 229 -26.29 7.12 -30.07
C SER A 229 -25.09 6.17 -29.92
N CYS A 230 -25.34 4.86 -29.95
CA CYS A 230 -24.28 3.86 -29.66
C CYS A 230 -23.19 3.78 -30.75
N SER A 231 -23.51 4.03 -32.02
CA SER A 231 -22.51 4.00 -33.09
C SER A 231 -21.49 5.14 -32.92
N GLU A 232 -21.98 6.35 -32.68
CA GLU A 232 -21.16 7.54 -32.48
C GLU A 232 -20.31 7.43 -31.21
N ALA A 233 -20.82 6.75 -30.17
CA ALA A 233 -20.07 6.46 -28.96
C ALA A 233 -18.84 5.56 -29.21
N LEU A 234 -18.93 4.60 -30.14
CA LEU A 234 -17.82 3.72 -30.49
C LEU A 234 -16.77 4.44 -31.34
N ASP A 235 -17.20 5.33 -32.24
CA ASP A 235 -16.31 6.05 -33.15
C ASP A 235 -15.41 7.06 -32.42
N ILE A 236 -15.90 7.66 -31.34
CA ILE A 236 -15.15 8.64 -30.54
C ILE A 236 -14.15 7.98 -29.58
N LEU A 237 -14.34 6.70 -29.27
CA LEU A 237 -13.64 6.03 -28.19
C LEU A 237 -12.23 5.60 -28.63
N ASN A 238 -11.23 5.96 -27.83
CA ASN A 238 -9.86 5.51 -28.07
C ASN A 238 -9.58 4.21 -27.31
N LEU A 239 -9.60 3.08 -28.04
CA LEU A 239 -9.39 1.73 -27.50
C LEU A 239 -8.03 1.57 -26.79
N GLN A 240 -6.97 2.17 -27.32
CA GLN A 240 -5.62 2.08 -26.74
C GLN A 240 -5.60 2.59 -25.30
N TRP A 241 -6.29 3.69 -25.02
CA TRP A 241 -6.41 4.25 -23.66
C TRP A 241 -7.48 3.55 -22.83
N LEU A 242 -8.60 3.15 -23.43
CA LEU A 242 -9.72 2.53 -22.73
C LEU A 242 -9.28 1.24 -22.00
N LEU A 243 -8.47 0.40 -22.66
CA LEU A 243 -8.10 -0.91 -22.12
C LEU A 243 -7.28 -0.88 -20.82
N PHE A 244 -6.74 0.28 -20.44
CA PHE A 244 -6.09 0.43 -19.12
C PHE A 244 -7.08 0.53 -17.95
N LEU A 245 -8.32 0.97 -18.21
CA LEU A 245 -9.28 1.35 -17.17
C LEU A 245 -9.78 0.17 -16.30
N PRO A 246 -10.11 -1.03 -16.83
CA PRO A 246 -10.67 -2.11 -16.03
C PRO A 246 -9.76 -2.51 -14.85
N SER A 247 -8.46 -2.66 -15.10
CA SER A 247 -7.48 -3.00 -14.06
C SER A 247 -7.37 -1.92 -12.98
N ILE A 248 -7.36 -0.65 -13.37
CA ILE A 248 -7.26 0.49 -12.42
C ILE A 248 -8.53 0.58 -11.58
N PHE A 249 -9.69 0.42 -12.21
CA PHE A 249 -11.00 0.49 -11.56
C PHE A 249 -11.15 -0.59 -10.49
N VAL A 250 -10.96 -1.86 -10.87
CA VAL A 250 -11.12 -2.98 -9.94
C VAL A 250 -10.06 -2.92 -8.84
N PHE A 251 -8.82 -2.50 -9.15
CA PHE A 251 -7.79 -2.30 -8.14
C PHE A 251 -8.16 -1.22 -7.13
N ALA A 252 -8.69 -0.09 -7.58
CA ALA A 252 -9.02 1.01 -6.67
C ALA A 252 -10.04 0.55 -5.62
N ILE A 253 -11.05 -0.20 -6.04
CA ILE A 253 -12.07 -0.78 -5.16
C ILE A 253 -11.43 -1.80 -4.22
N TYR A 254 -10.74 -2.81 -4.75
CA TYR A 254 -10.14 -3.87 -3.97
C TYR A 254 -9.06 -3.35 -2.99
N GLY A 255 -8.14 -2.52 -3.47
CA GLY A 255 -7.04 -1.96 -2.69
C GLY A 255 -7.52 -1.14 -1.51
N SER A 256 -8.50 -0.25 -1.74
CA SER A 256 -9.06 0.58 -0.66
C SER A 256 -9.90 -0.23 0.34
N TYR A 257 -10.54 -1.31 -0.09
CA TYR A 257 -11.21 -2.24 0.83
C TYR A 257 -10.20 -2.94 1.74
N VAL A 258 -9.17 -3.56 1.14
CA VAL A 258 -8.18 -4.34 1.90
C VAL A 258 -7.37 -3.44 2.83
N ASP A 259 -6.96 -2.26 2.36
CA ASP A 259 -6.24 -1.31 3.21
C ASP A 259 -7.08 -0.87 4.40
N ALA A 260 -8.40 -0.66 4.24
CA ALA A 260 -9.28 -0.32 5.36
C ALA A 260 -9.33 -1.44 6.41
N VAL A 261 -9.46 -2.70 5.96
CA VAL A 261 -9.44 -3.86 6.86
C VAL A 261 -8.13 -3.93 7.65
N GLU A 262 -7.02 -3.66 7.00
CA GLU A 262 -5.69 -3.79 7.59
C GLU A 262 -5.35 -2.64 8.53
N ILE A 263 -5.76 -1.42 8.20
CA ILE A 263 -5.67 -0.27 9.10
C ILE A 263 -6.55 -0.50 10.35
N ASN A 264 -7.74 -1.07 10.19
CA ASN A 264 -8.59 -1.41 11.34
C ASN A 264 -7.94 -2.44 12.27
N LYS A 265 -7.31 -3.48 11.72
CA LYS A 265 -6.56 -4.47 12.52
C LYS A 265 -5.40 -3.81 13.27
N LEU A 266 -4.69 -2.88 12.62
CA LEU A 266 -3.60 -2.13 13.24
C LEU A 266 -4.11 -1.23 14.37
N TYR A 267 -5.20 -0.50 14.14
CA TYR A 267 -5.87 0.33 15.15
C TYR A 267 -6.25 -0.50 16.38
N GLN A 268 -6.91 -1.65 16.19
CA GLN A 268 -7.28 -2.52 17.30
C GLN A 268 -6.06 -3.07 18.06
N ALA A 269 -4.97 -3.39 17.35
CA ALA A 269 -3.74 -3.86 17.99
C ALA A 269 -3.09 -2.76 18.84
N GLU A 270 -3.06 -1.53 18.34
CA GLU A 270 -2.56 -0.37 19.07
C GLU A 270 -3.42 -0.09 20.31
N GLN A 271 -4.74 -0.08 20.18
CA GLN A 271 -5.66 0.11 21.30
C GLN A 271 -5.50 -0.96 22.38
N ARG A 272 -5.32 -2.23 21.99
CA ARG A 272 -5.06 -3.31 22.96
C ARG A 272 -3.75 -3.11 23.72
N SER A 273 -2.68 -2.73 23.02
CA SER A 273 -1.39 -2.41 23.66
C SER A 273 -1.53 -1.24 24.63
N TYR A 274 -2.18 -0.15 24.19
CA TYR A 274 -2.42 1.02 25.02
C TYR A 274 -3.22 0.67 26.28
N LEU A 275 -4.29 -0.10 26.17
CA LEU A 275 -5.12 -0.50 27.31
C LEU A 275 -4.36 -1.42 28.27
N ALA A 276 -3.59 -2.37 27.75
CA ALA A 276 -2.77 -3.26 28.55
C ALA A 276 -1.69 -2.49 29.33
N GLU A 277 -1.03 -1.53 28.70
CA GLU A 277 0.03 -0.75 29.33
C GLU A 277 -0.48 0.23 30.40
N ASN A 278 -1.69 0.79 30.21
CA ASN A 278 -2.19 1.87 31.08
C ASN A 278 -3.23 1.41 32.12
N TYR A 279 -3.95 0.31 31.87
CA TYR A 279 -5.11 -0.07 32.69
C TYR A 279 -5.10 -1.53 33.18
N GLN A 280 -4.29 -2.42 32.58
CA GLN A 280 -4.24 -3.82 33.02
C GLN A 280 -3.40 -3.94 34.29
N ASN A 281 -3.98 -4.57 35.32
CA ASN A 281 -3.25 -4.88 36.55
C ASN A 281 -2.11 -5.87 36.21
N PRO A 282 -0.86 -5.61 36.62
CA PRO A 282 0.26 -6.54 36.39
C PRO A 282 0.04 -7.95 36.96
N ALA A 283 -0.80 -8.09 37.99
CA ALA A 283 -1.16 -9.38 38.59
C ALA A 283 -2.27 -10.13 37.83
N PHE A 284 -2.84 -9.54 36.78
CA PHE A 284 -3.88 -10.18 35.99
C PHE A 284 -3.26 -11.11 34.93
N ASP A 285 -3.44 -12.42 35.13
CA ASP A 285 -2.96 -13.44 34.22
C ASP A 285 -3.90 -13.55 33.01
N MET A 286 -3.34 -13.39 31.80
CA MET A 286 -4.14 -13.45 30.57
C MET A 286 -4.53 -14.90 30.28
N PRO A 287 -5.80 -15.20 29.94
CA PRO A 287 -6.18 -16.53 29.48
C PRO A 287 -5.43 -16.87 28.19
N VAL A 288 -4.80 -18.05 28.17
CA VAL A 288 -3.97 -18.58 27.07
C VAL A 288 -4.82 -19.04 25.90
#